data_AF-A0A086PM52-F1
#
_entry.id   AF-A0A086PM52-F1
#
_cell.length_a   1.000
_cell.length_b   1.000
_cell.length_c   1.000
_cell.angle_alpha   90.00
_cell.angle_beta   90.00
_cell.angle_gamma   90.00
#
_symmetry.space_group_name_H-M   'P 1'
#
loop_
_entity.id
_entity.type
_entity.pdbx_description
1 polymer ?
#
loop_
_entity_poly.entity_id
_entity_poly.type
_entity_poly.pdbx_seq_one_letter_code
_entity_poly.pdbx_strand_id
1 'polypeptide(L)' 'PVDGKVFFRNARSRMSYENFNLFLANIKKLNSHQQDREETLRNAQRLFGEANRDLFEEFKVMINRHP' A
#
# COMPACT_ATOMS: atom_id res chain seq x y z
N PRO A 1 -16.14 7.24 -0.70
CA PRO A 1 -14.81 7.57 -0.13
C PRO A 1 -14.14 6.28 0.34
N VAL A 2 -12.92 5.99 -0.14
CA VAL A 2 -12.16 4.85 0.40
C VAL A 2 -11.66 5.29 1.77
N ASP A 3 -12.10 4.62 2.83
CA ASP A 3 -11.66 4.95 4.19
C ASP A 3 -10.28 4.33 4.40
N GLY A 4 -9.26 5.20 4.42
CA GLY A 4 -7.87 4.78 4.65
C GLY A 4 -7.73 3.93 5.91
N LYS A 5 -8.46 4.23 6.99
CA LYS A 5 -8.38 3.45 8.24
C LYS A 5 -8.88 2.02 8.04
N VAL A 6 -9.96 1.83 7.29
CA VAL A 6 -10.52 0.51 7.00
C VAL A 6 -9.56 -0.30 6.13
N PHE A 7 -8.97 0.32 5.12
CA PHE A 7 -7.96 -0.30 4.27
C PHE A 7 -6.75 -0.79 5.08
N PHE A 8 -6.14 0.06 5.91
CA PHE A 8 -4.98 -0.32 6.71
C PHE A 8 -5.30 -1.44 7.71
N ARG A 9 -6.50 -1.42 8.30
CA ARG A 9 -6.96 -2.50 9.17
C ARG A 9 -7.10 -3.82 8.40
N ASN A 10 -7.68 -3.80 7.21
CA ASN A 10 -7.84 -4.99 6.37
C ASN A 10 -6.46 -5.52 5.92
N ALA A 11 -5.58 -4.64 5.42
CA ALA A 11 -4.22 -4.99 5.03
C ALA A 11 -3.41 -5.61 6.17
N ARG A 12 -3.50 -5.06 7.40
CA ARG A 12 -2.83 -5.63 8.57
C ARG A 12 -3.33 -7.02 8.94
N SER A 13 -4.61 -7.31 8.69
CA SER A 13 -5.20 -8.62 8.98
C SER A 13 -4.85 -9.69 7.96
N ARG A 14 -4.53 -9.31 6.71
CA ARG A 14 -4.26 -10.25 5.62
C ARG A 14 -2.78 -10.44 5.32
N MET A 15 -1.97 -9.40 5.53
CA MET A 15 -0.53 -9.44 5.28
C MET A 15 0.21 -9.97 6.50
N SER A 16 1.38 -10.59 6.27
CA SER A 16 2.33 -10.86 7.35
C SER A 16 2.77 -9.55 8.01
N TYR A 17 3.15 -9.63 9.28
CA TYR A 17 3.64 -8.46 10.02
C TYR A 17 4.83 -7.78 9.33
N GLU A 18 5.74 -8.58 8.77
CA GLU A 18 6.90 -8.09 8.02
C GLU A 18 6.50 -7.38 6.73
N ASN A 19 5.63 -7.99 5.91
CA ASN A 19 5.18 -7.37 4.66
C ASN A 19 4.38 -6.10 4.93
N PHE A 20 3.58 -6.07 6.00
CA PHE A 20 2.84 -4.88 6.40
C PHE A 20 3.78 -3.74 6.85
N ASN A 21 4.83 -4.04 7.61
CA ASN A 21 5.81 -3.03 8.00
C ASN A 21 6.60 -2.49 6.80
N LEU A 22 6.99 -3.36 5.85
CA LEU A 22 7.62 -2.93 4.60
C LEU A 22 6.67 -2.06 3.76
N PHE A 23 5.38 -2.36 3.77
CA PHE A 23 4.36 -1.53 3.11
C PHE A 23 4.26 -0.14 3.74
N LEU A 24 4.21 -0.04 5.06
CA LEU A 24 4.24 1.25 5.77
C LEU A 24 5.52 2.04 5.49
N ALA A 25 6.67 1.37 5.41
CA ALA A 25 7.93 2.02 5.05
C ALA A 25 7.91 2.60 3.63
N ASN A 26 7.30 1.90 2.66
CA ASN A 26 7.12 2.41 1.30
C ASN A 26 6.23 3.68 1.27
N ILE A 27 5.13 3.69 2.02
CA ILE A 27 4.27 4.88 2.13
C ILE A 27 5.02 6.04 2.78
N LYS A 28 5.81 5.79 3.84
CA LYS A 28 6.63 6.83 4.47
C LYS A 28 7.62 7.45 3.49
N LYS A 29 8.28 6.65 2.66
CA LYS A 29 9.21 7.13 1.62
C LYS A 29 8.50 7.96 0.54
N LEU A 30 7.31 7.54 0.14
CA LEU A 30 6.47 8.32 -0.78
C LEU A 30 6.12 9.68 -0.17
N ASN A 31 5.65 9.69 1.08
CA ASN A 31 5.24 10.90 1.79
C ASN A 31 6.41 11.85 2.10
N SER A 32 7.64 11.33 2.21
CA SER A 32 8.85 12.13 2.38
C SER A 32 9.50 12.55 1.05
N HIS A 33 8.83 12.31 -0.08
CA HIS A 33 9.35 12.56 -1.43
C HIS A 33 10.69 11.84 -1.73
N GLN A 34 10.99 10.76 -1.01
CA GLN A 34 12.17 9.93 -1.22
C GLN A 34 11.95 8.81 -2.26
N GLN A 35 10.69 8.57 -2.64
CA GLN A 35 10.30 7.55 -3.59
C GLN A 35 9.13 8.08 -4.42
N ASP A 36 9.10 7.74 -5.70
CA ASP A 36 8.01 8.13 -6.58
C ASP A 36 6.82 7.15 -6.51
N ARG A 37 5.69 7.57 -7.07
CA ARG A 37 4.45 6.78 -7.04
C ARG A 37 4.63 5.44 -7.74
N GLU A 38 5.33 5.41 -8.87
CA GLU A 38 5.57 4.18 -9.63
C GLU A 38 6.40 3.16 -8.86
N GLU A 39 7.50 3.58 -8.22
CA GLU A 39 8.29 2.66 -7.38
C GLU A 39 7.48 2.15 -6.19
N THR A 40 6.65 3.02 -5.59
CA THR A 40 5.75 2.64 -4.49
C THR A 40 4.74 1.60 -4.94
N LEU A 41 4.16 1.74 -6.12
CA LEU A 41 3.23 0.77 -6.69
C LEU A 41 3.90 -0.57 -7.00
N ARG A 42 5.12 -0.56 -7.57
CA ARG A 42 5.87 -1.80 -7.83
C ARG A 42 6.20 -2.55 -6.53
N ASN A 43 6.65 -1.83 -5.50
CA ASN A 43 6.95 -2.42 -4.21
C ASN A 43 5.69 -2.95 -3.52
N ALA A 44 4.59 -2.18 -3.55
CA ALA A 44 3.31 -2.61 -3.01
C ALA A 44 2.80 -3.88 -3.71
N GLN A 45 2.87 -3.96 -5.04
CA GLN A 45 2.46 -5.15 -5.80
C GLN A 45 3.20 -6.41 -5.35
N ARG A 46 4.51 -6.31 -5.12
CA ARG A 46 5.33 -7.43 -4.62
C ARG A 46 4.96 -7.82 -3.18
N LEU A 47 4.65 -6.85 -2.32
CA LEU A 47 4.30 -7.09 -0.91
C LEU A 47 2.92 -7.71 -0.74
N PHE A 48 1.95 -7.28 -1.56
CA PHE A 48 0.60 -7.86 -1.57
C PHE A 48 0.61 -9.26 -2.21
N GLY A 49 1.35 -9.43 -3.30
CA GLY A 49 1.37 -10.65 -4.09
C GLY A 49 0.01 -10.97 -4.72
N GLU A 50 -0.12 -12.16 -5.31
CA GLU A 50 -1.36 -12.57 -5.97
C GLU A 50 -2.51 -12.80 -4.98
N ALA A 51 -2.19 -13.23 -3.75
CA ALA A 51 -3.17 -13.52 -2.70
C ALA A 51 -3.92 -12.27 -2.21
N ASN A 52 -3.33 -11.08 -2.36
CA ASN A 52 -3.92 -9.82 -1.90
C ASN A 52 -4.04 -8.81 -3.05
N ARG A 53 -4.29 -9.29 -4.27
CA ARG A 53 -4.42 -8.43 -5.45
C ARG A 53 -5.53 -7.39 -5.32
N ASP A 54 -6.60 -7.71 -4.60
CA ASP A 54 -7.68 -6.78 -4.27
C ASP A 54 -7.18 -5.59 -3.45
N LEU A 55 -6.35 -5.82 -2.43
CA LEU A 55 -5.71 -4.77 -1.65
C LEU A 55 -4.79 -3.89 -2.51
N PHE A 56 -4.09 -4.46 -3.49
CA PHE A 56 -3.25 -3.69 -4.41
C PHE A 56 -4.09 -2.75 -5.31
N GLU A 57 -5.20 -3.24 -5.86
CA GLU A 57 -6.09 -2.43 -6.69
C GLU A 57 -6.75 -1.29 -5.87
N GLU A 58 -7.15 -1.57 -4.63
CA GLU A 58 -7.67 -0.55 -3.71
C GLU A 58 -6.59 0.51 -3.37
N PHE A 59 -5.36 0.08 -3.11
CA PHE A 59 -4.22 0.97 -2.86
C PHE A 59 -3.91 1.88 -4.06
N LYS A 60 -3.92 1.34 -5.28
CA LYS A 60 -3.77 2.12 -6.52
C LYS A 60 -4.79 3.24 -6.65
N VAL A 61 -6.05 2.96 -6.30
CA VAL A 61 -7.10 3.97 -6.33
C VAL A 61 -6.89 5.02 -5.24
N MET A 62 -6.41 4.61 -4.06
CA MET A 62 -6.14 5.51 -2.94
C MET A 62 -4.99 6.49 -3.23
N ILE A 63 -3.87 6.00 -3.73
CA ILE A 63 -2.68 6.82 -4.04
C ILE A 63 -2.91 7.77 -5.22
N ASN A 64 -3.76 7.41 -6.18
CA ASN A 64 -4.13 8.27 -7.32
C ASN A 64 -5.19 9.32 -6.98
N ARG A 65 -5.93 9.14 -5.86
CA ARG A 65 -6.94 10.09 -5.40
C ARG A 65 -6.40 11.14 -4.43
N HIS A 66 -5.23 10.92 -3.84
CA HIS A 66 -4.55 11.92 -3.04
C HIS A 66 -3.60 12.73 -3.94
N PRO A 67 -3.88 14.03 -4.21
CA PRO A 67 -2.99 14.90 -4.96
C PRO A 67 -1.64 15.06 -4.26
#